data_AF-A0AAN8MWQ6-F1
#
_entry.id   AF-A0AAN8MWQ6-F1
#
_cell.length_a   1.000
_cell.length_b   1.000
_cell.length_c   1.000
_cell.angle_alpha   90.00
_cell.angle_beta   90.00
_cell.angle_gamma   90.00
#
_symmetry.space_group_name_H-M   'P 1'
#
loop_
_entity.id
_entity.type
_entity.pdbx_description
1 polymer ?
#
loop_
_entity_poly.entity_id
_entity_poly.type
_entity_poly.pdbx_seq_one_letter_code
_entity_poly.pdbx_strand_id
1 'polypeptide(L)'
;MITRMQTLKRKMETLQEEEKVIHAQSRKRVSHLNRLYSLSSLLDEEYESWSKVRLDRFMVDYMLRNGYSNSAQQLAKKQGIEELVDVDVFVQCWTIEESLRNKKTTECLAWCAENKNSLKKIKSTLEFELRLQVYIELVRERKLKEAVAYSRKHLSSSHDTHPDEFLRASCMLAFPPERPGPYKDYYAEGRWDHLVKTFVSTHHSLYNLPQEPLLHVALAAGLSSLKTPSCHSTLSTRHNTACSATSLCPICSTELNELAKPVPYGHHTTSWVDHDLIVLPNGRVYGTKRLAELAGKLDLGDGKYRDPISGEEFEKSEVRKVFIS
;
A
#
# COMPACT_ATOMS: atom_id res chain seq x y z
N MET A 1 18.20 29.45 40.85
CA MET A 1 19.08 28.38 40.33
C MET A 1 18.46 26.99 40.57
N ILE A 2 17.96 26.71 41.79
CA ILE A 2 17.28 25.45 42.15
C ILE A 2 16.05 25.13 41.26
N THR A 3 15.18 26.12 40.99
CA THR A 3 14.01 25.94 40.11
C THR A 3 14.38 25.54 38.68
N ARG A 4 15.46 26.10 38.11
CA ARG A 4 15.96 25.70 36.79
C ARG A 4 16.48 24.26 36.79
N MET A 5 17.18 23.85 37.85
CA MET A 5 17.66 22.46 38.01
C MET A 5 16.51 21.47 38.19
N GLN A 6 15.45 21.83 38.92
CA GLN A 6 14.25 21.01 39.05
C GLN A 6 13.50 20.86 37.72
N THR A 7 13.37 21.93 36.94
CA THR A 7 12.78 21.86 35.59
C THR A 7 13.62 21.00 34.66
N LEU A 8 14.94 21.12 34.70
CA LEU A 8 15.84 20.27 33.91
C LEU A 8 15.70 18.80 34.32
N LYS A 9 15.69 18.51 35.63
CA LYS A 9 15.50 17.15 36.15
C LYS A 9 14.21 16.51 35.61
N ARG A 10 13.07 17.21 35.70
CA ARG A 10 11.79 16.73 35.17
C ARG A 10 11.83 16.46 33.67
N LYS A 11 12.48 17.34 32.90
CA LYS A 11 12.68 17.14 31.46
C LYS A 11 13.55 15.93 31.17
N MET A 12 14.65 15.75 31.90
CA MET A 12 15.52 14.58 31.74
C MET A 12 14.82 13.28 32.11
N GLU A 13 13.99 13.27 33.16
CA GLU A 13 13.18 12.11 33.54
C GLU A 13 12.18 11.73 32.43
N THR A 14 11.55 12.74 31.81
CA THR A 14 10.61 12.52 30.69
C THR A 14 11.35 11.95 29.47
N LEU A 15 12.47 12.57 29.07
CA LEU A 15 13.28 12.10 27.95
C LEU A 15 13.84 10.70 28.20
N GLN A 16 14.23 10.39 29.43
CA GLN A 16 14.74 9.06 29.78
C GLN A 16 13.65 8.00 29.65
N GLU A 17 12.39 8.32 30.00
CA GLU A 17 11.29 7.38 29.84
C GLU A 17 10.93 7.16 28.36
N GLU A 18 10.89 8.23 27.56
CA GLU A 18 10.74 8.15 26.10
C GLU A 18 11.86 7.30 25.48
N GLU A 19 13.11 7.51 25.90
CA GLU A 19 14.27 6.76 25.43
C GLU A 19 14.13 5.26 25.74
N LYS A 20 13.67 4.89 26.94
CA LYS A 20 13.44 3.49 27.32
C LYS A 20 12.41 2.82 26.41
N VAL A 21 11.31 3.51 26.10
CA VAL A 21 10.26 3.00 25.21
C VAL A 21 10.83 2.76 23.81
N ILE A 22 11.57 3.73 23.27
CA ILE A 22 12.20 3.62 21.95
C ILE A 22 13.21 2.46 21.91
N HIS A 23 14.03 2.30 22.95
CA HIS A 23 14.98 1.17 23.05
C HIS A 23 14.28 -0.18 23.21
N ALA A 24 13.15 -0.24 23.93
CA ALA A 24 12.37 -1.46 24.06
C ALA A 24 11.78 -1.90 22.70
N GLN A 25 11.13 -0.98 22.00
CA GLN A 25 10.59 -1.21 20.65
C GLN A 25 11.69 -1.64 19.68
N SER A 26 12.82 -0.92 19.66
CA SER A 26 13.97 -1.24 18.81
C SER A 26 14.52 -2.63 19.10
N ARG A 27 14.66 -3.01 20.38
CA ARG A 27 15.10 -4.35 20.78
C ARG A 27 14.13 -5.44 20.32
N LYS A 28 12.82 -5.24 20.45
CA LYS A 28 11.83 -6.21 19.95
C LYS A 28 11.87 -6.37 18.44
N ARG A 29 12.02 -5.26 17.69
CA ARG A 29 12.15 -5.29 16.23
C ARG A 29 13.41 -6.04 15.78
N VAL A 30 14.55 -5.76 16.42
CA VAL A 30 15.81 -6.47 16.15
C VAL A 30 15.69 -7.96 16.52
N SER A 31 15.09 -8.29 17.65
CA SER A 31 14.85 -9.68 18.05
C SER A 31 13.96 -10.44 17.04
N HIS A 32 12.88 -9.80 16.58
CA HIS A 32 12.00 -10.37 15.57
C HIS A 32 12.71 -10.60 14.22
N LEU A 33 13.63 -9.71 13.83
CA LEU A 33 14.46 -9.89 12.63
C LEU A 33 15.52 -10.98 12.83
N ASN A 34 16.19 -11.01 13.98
CA ASN A 34 17.19 -12.03 14.30
C ASN A 34 16.59 -13.44 14.32
N ARG A 35 15.32 -13.57 14.77
CA ARG A 35 14.59 -14.84 14.70
C ARG A 35 14.48 -15.36 13.26
N LEU A 36 14.34 -14.49 12.26
CA LEU A 36 14.34 -14.94 10.86
C LEU A 36 15.70 -15.51 10.46
N TYR A 37 16.79 -14.85 10.86
CA TYR A 37 18.15 -15.27 10.52
C TYR A 37 18.58 -16.57 11.22
N SER A 38 17.96 -16.92 12.34
CA SER A 38 18.21 -18.20 13.03
C SER A 38 17.48 -19.39 12.39
N LEU A 39 16.52 -19.15 11.48
CA LEU A 39 15.77 -20.24 10.85
C LEU A 39 16.59 -20.92 9.76
N SER A 40 16.51 -22.25 9.74
CA SER A 40 17.27 -23.09 8.81
C SER A 40 16.49 -23.37 7.52
N SER A 41 15.16 -23.47 7.61
CA SER A 41 14.29 -23.78 6.48
C SER A 41 13.00 -22.94 6.49
N LEU A 42 12.45 -22.72 5.29
CA LEU A 42 11.15 -22.08 5.09
C LEU A 42 9.97 -23.03 5.33
N LEU A 43 10.24 -24.32 5.54
CA LEU A 43 9.25 -25.36 5.82
C LEU A 43 9.04 -25.59 7.32
N ASP A 44 9.79 -24.88 8.17
CA ASP A 44 9.72 -25.03 9.62
C ASP A 44 8.46 -24.36 10.18
N GLU A 45 7.80 -24.97 11.18
CA GLU A 45 6.64 -24.38 11.87
C GLU A 45 6.98 -23.01 12.47
N GLU A 46 8.23 -22.82 12.88
CA GLU A 46 8.72 -21.54 13.38
C GLU A 46 8.66 -20.44 12.32
N TYR A 47 8.97 -20.75 11.05
CA TYR A 47 8.83 -19.81 9.95
C TYR A 47 7.37 -19.45 9.72
N GLU A 48 6.46 -20.42 9.78
CA GLU A 48 5.02 -20.15 9.65
C GLU A 48 4.53 -19.19 10.73
N SER A 49 4.93 -19.42 11.99
CA SER A 49 4.59 -18.53 13.11
C SER A 49 5.12 -17.11 12.91
N TRP A 50 6.36 -16.98 12.42
CA TRP A 50 6.99 -15.70 12.13
C TRP A 50 6.32 -14.98 10.96
N SER A 51 5.94 -15.72 9.92
CA SER A 51 5.25 -15.23 8.73
C SER A 51 3.86 -14.69 9.07
N LYS A 52 3.13 -15.35 9.98
CA LYS A 52 1.84 -14.85 10.50
C LYS A 52 2.00 -13.48 11.18
N VAL A 53 2.99 -13.33 12.05
CA VAL A 53 3.30 -12.03 12.71
C VAL A 53 3.67 -10.96 11.68
N ARG A 54 4.43 -11.31 10.64
CA ARG A 54 4.76 -10.39 9.54
C ARG A 54 3.51 -9.94 8.79
N LEU A 55 2.59 -10.86 8.50
CA LEU A 55 1.32 -10.55 7.84
C LEU A 55 0.45 -9.66 8.70
N ASP A 56 0.32 -9.95 10.00
CA ASP A 56 -0.42 -9.10 10.95
C ASP A 56 0.15 -7.67 10.95
N ARG A 57 1.48 -7.51 10.95
CA ARG A 57 2.12 -6.19 10.83
C ARG A 57 1.74 -5.47 9.54
N PHE A 58 1.70 -6.17 8.41
CA PHE A 58 1.29 -5.59 7.12
C PHE A 58 -0.19 -5.22 7.10
N MET A 59 -1.05 -6.01 7.73
CA MET A 59 -2.47 -5.70 7.87
C MET A 59 -2.66 -4.46 8.74
N VAL A 60 -1.98 -4.35 9.89
CA VAL A 60 -2.07 -3.16 10.75
C VAL A 60 -1.59 -1.91 9.99
N ASP A 61 -0.45 -1.95 9.29
CA ASP A 61 0.02 -0.85 8.43
C ASP A 61 -1.02 -0.44 7.38
N TYR A 62 -1.59 -1.42 6.66
CA TYR A 62 -2.62 -1.16 5.66
C TYR A 62 -3.88 -0.54 6.29
N MET A 63 -4.35 -1.06 7.42
CA MET A 63 -5.54 -0.59 8.10
C MET A 63 -5.37 0.84 8.59
N LEU A 64 -4.21 1.17 9.17
CA LEU A 64 -3.88 2.50 9.65
C LEU A 64 -3.85 3.53 8.51
N ARG A 65 -3.25 3.18 7.36
CA ARG A 65 -3.21 4.04 6.18
C ARG A 65 -4.59 4.31 5.55
N ASN A 66 -5.56 3.42 5.77
CA ASN A 66 -6.93 3.57 5.29
C ASN A 66 -7.89 4.15 6.34
N GLY A 67 -7.40 4.55 7.52
CA GLY A 67 -8.21 5.15 8.58
C GLY A 67 -8.92 4.16 9.52
N TYR A 68 -8.66 2.86 9.41
CA TYR A 68 -9.23 1.83 10.27
C TYR A 68 -8.47 1.70 11.61
N SER A 69 -8.23 2.82 12.30
CA SER A 69 -7.36 2.93 13.47
C SER A 69 -7.80 2.05 14.65
N ASN A 70 -9.11 1.96 14.91
CA ASN A 70 -9.64 1.14 16.00
C ASN A 70 -9.38 -0.36 15.73
N SER A 71 -9.72 -0.83 14.54
CA SER A 71 -9.52 -2.22 14.14
C SER A 71 -8.03 -2.60 14.10
N ALA A 72 -7.17 -1.68 13.66
CA ALA A 72 -5.72 -1.83 13.70
C ALA A 72 -5.19 -1.98 15.14
N GLN A 73 -5.65 -1.15 16.08
CA GLN A 73 -5.28 -1.24 17.49
C GLN A 73 -5.75 -2.55 18.13
N GLN A 74 -6.97 -3.01 17.82
CA GLN A 74 -7.48 -4.28 18.33
C GLN A 74 -6.66 -5.47 17.84
N LEU A 75 -6.29 -5.48 16.55
CA LEU A 75 -5.44 -6.52 15.98
C LEU A 75 -4.05 -6.52 16.64
N ALA A 76 -3.46 -5.32 16.80
CA ALA A 76 -2.15 -5.18 17.43
C ALA A 76 -2.13 -5.68 18.88
N LYS A 77 -3.16 -5.37 19.67
CA LYS A 77 -3.35 -5.85 21.05
C LYS A 77 -3.55 -7.35 21.12
N LYS A 78 -4.45 -7.88 20.29
CA LYS A 78 -4.78 -9.31 20.29
C LYS A 78 -3.56 -10.18 19.96
N GLN A 79 -2.72 -9.74 19.03
CA GLN A 79 -1.53 -10.48 18.62
C GLN A 79 -0.26 -10.09 19.40
N GLY A 80 -0.34 -9.09 20.30
CA GLY A 80 0.80 -8.63 21.08
C GLY A 80 1.91 -7.98 20.25
N ILE A 81 1.56 -7.35 19.11
CA ILE A 81 2.52 -6.76 18.15
C ILE A 81 2.60 -5.23 18.24
N GLU A 82 2.07 -4.62 19.31
CA GLU A 82 2.04 -3.16 19.49
C GLU A 82 3.43 -2.52 19.37
N GLU A 83 4.49 -3.17 19.88
CA GLU A 83 5.86 -2.66 19.80
C GLU A 83 6.52 -2.85 18.41
N LEU A 84 5.89 -3.63 17.53
CA LEU A 84 6.36 -3.87 16.17
C LEU A 84 5.71 -2.94 15.14
N VAL A 85 4.69 -2.15 15.54
CA VAL A 85 3.94 -1.25 14.66
C VAL A 85 3.95 0.17 15.19
N ASP A 86 4.09 1.15 14.30
CA ASP A 86 4.09 2.57 14.64
C ASP A 86 2.66 3.16 14.63
N VAL A 87 1.79 2.66 15.51
CA VAL A 87 0.35 3.03 15.53
C VAL A 87 0.14 4.54 15.67
N ASP A 88 0.80 5.17 16.64
CA ASP A 88 0.60 6.59 16.95
C ASP A 88 1.02 7.51 15.80
N VAL A 89 2.08 7.13 15.09
CA VAL A 89 2.60 7.88 13.93
C VAL A 89 1.55 7.91 12.81
N PHE A 90 0.93 6.77 12.50
CA PHE A 90 -0.11 6.73 11.48
C PHE A 90 -1.42 7.35 11.93
N VAL A 91 -1.79 7.25 13.21
CA VAL A 91 -2.98 7.93 13.74
C VAL A 91 -2.83 9.46 13.64
N GLN A 92 -1.65 9.99 13.96
CA GLN A 92 -1.35 11.41 13.77
C GLN A 92 -1.45 11.80 12.29
N CYS A 93 -0.85 11.01 11.40
CA CYS A 93 -0.91 11.23 9.94
C CYS A 93 -2.36 11.29 9.45
N TRP A 94 -3.16 10.28 9.81
CA TRP A 94 -4.56 10.18 9.37
C TRP A 94 -5.42 11.33 9.92
N THR A 95 -5.22 11.74 11.18
CA THR A 95 -5.93 12.86 11.78
C THR A 95 -5.67 14.16 11.02
N ILE A 96 -4.40 14.43 10.70
CA ILE A 96 -4.02 15.62 9.92
C ILE A 96 -4.55 15.52 8.49
N GLU A 97 -4.52 14.33 7.88
CA GLU A 97 -5.08 14.06 6.56
C GLU A 97 -6.59 14.38 6.51
N GLU A 98 -7.35 13.88 7.49
CA GLU A 98 -8.79 14.13 7.62
C GLU A 98 -9.08 15.62 7.84
N SER A 99 -8.28 16.31 8.67
CA SER A 99 -8.39 17.76 8.85
C SER A 99 -8.17 18.53 7.55
N LEU A 100 -7.18 18.14 6.74
CA LEU A 100 -6.95 18.75 5.43
C LEU A 100 -8.10 18.46 4.45
N ARG A 101 -8.66 17.25 4.44
CA ARG A 101 -9.85 16.91 3.65
C ARG A 101 -11.06 17.75 4.06
N ASN A 102 -11.17 18.06 5.35
CA ASN A 102 -12.17 18.96 5.92
C ASN A 102 -11.84 20.46 5.75
N LYS A 103 -10.86 20.80 4.89
CA LYS A 103 -10.44 22.17 4.57
C LYS A 103 -9.86 22.95 5.78
N LYS A 104 -9.29 22.26 6.77
CA LYS A 104 -8.64 22.84 7.95
C LYS A 104 -7.12 22.68 7.85
N THR A 105 -6.37 23.78 7.88
CA THR A 105 -4.91 23.77 7.78
C THR A 105 -4.18 23.86 9.13
N THR A 106 -4.91 24.08 10.22
CA THR A 106 -4.34 24.38 11.56
C THR A 106 -3.44 23.27 12.08
N GLU A 107 -3.91 22.02 12.00
CA GLU A 107 -3.18 20.84 12.50
C GLU A 107 -1.94 20.55 11.64
N CYS A 108 -2.06 20.64 10.32
CA CYS A 108 -0.94 20.43 9.42
C CYS A 108 0.14 21.52 9.59
N LEU A 109 -0.26 22.78 9.80
CA LEU A 109 0.67 23.87 10.08
C LEU A 109 1.37 23.71 11.44
N ALA A 110 0.67 23.22 12.46
CA ALA A 110 1.27 22.88 13.75
C ALA A 110 2.32 21.79 13.60
N TRP A 111 2.00 20.72 12.87
CA TRP A 111 2.94 19.64 12.54
C TRP A 111 4.16 20.16 11.75
N CYS A 112 3.96 21.09 10.81
CA CYS A 112 5.07 21.73 10.10
C CYS A 112 5.96 22.56 11.05
N ALA A 113 5.39 23.23 12.04
CA ALA A 113 6.15 24.00 13.02
C ALA A 113 7.00 23.11 13.93
N GLU A 114 6.44 21.98 14.38
CA GLU A 114 7.14 20.96 15.18
C GLU A 114 8.30 20.33 14.41
N ASN A 115 8.11 20.03 13.11
CA ASN A 115 9.07 19.33 12.27
C ASN A 115 9.95 20.26 11.40
N LYS A 116 9.95 21.57 11.66
CA LYS A 116 10.55 22.60 10.81
C LYS A 116 12.00 22.32 10.38
N ASN A 117 12.84 21.88 11.31
CA ASN A 117 14.26 21.60 11.03
C ASN A 117 14.44 20.42 10.08
N SER A 118 13.62 19.38 10.26
CA SER A 118 13.63 18.18 9.42
C SER A 118 13.03 18.47 8.03
N LEU A 119 11.96 19.28 7.97
CA LEU A 119 11.37 19.73 6.70
C LEU A 119 12.34 20.58 5.86
N LYS A 120 13.15 21.42 6.51
CA LYS A 120 14.22 22.17 5.82
C LYS A 120 15.28 21.27 5.20
N LYS A 121 15.64 20.16 5.86
CA LYS A 121 16.61 19.19 5.31
C LYS A 121 16.06 18.48 4.06
N ILE A 122 14.77 18.16 4.07
CA ILE A 122 14.06 17.53 2.95
C ILE A 122 13.72 18.55 1.85
N LYS A 123 13.91 19.85 2.11
CA LYS A 123 13.53 20.97 1.23
C LYS A 123 12.05 20.91 0.82
N SER A 124 11.17 20.55 1.77
CA SER A 124 9.74 20.43 1.50
C SER A 124 9.09 21.81 1.26
N THR A 125 8.24 21.89 0.23
CA THR A 125 7.42 23.07 -0.10
C THR A 125 6.08 23.09 0.63
N LEU A 126 5.78 22.07 1.44
CA LEU A 126 4.48 21.88 2.10
C LEU A 126 4.04 23.08 2.95
N GLU A 127 4.95 23.64 3.76
CA GLU A 127 4.62 24.79 4.62
C GLU A 127 4.21 26.02 3.78
N PHE A 128 4.84 26.22 2.63
CA PHE A 128 4.51 27.29 1.70
C PHE A 128 3.14 27.05 1.05
N GLU A 129 2.90 25.85 0.52
CA GLU A 129 1.64 25.48 -0.14
C GLU A 129 0.43 25.60 0.81
N LEU A 130 0.58 25.23 2.08
CA LEU A 130 -0.45 25.38 3.11
C LEU A 130 -0.74 26.85 3.44
N ARG A 131 0.30 27.67 3.59
CA ARG A 131 0.15 29.11 3.84
C ARG A 131 -0.48 29.81 2.64
N LEU A 132 -0.12 29.39 1.42
CA LEU A 132 -0.75 29.85 0.21
C LEU A 132 -2.24 29.45 0.17
N GLN A 133 -2.60 28.24 0.62
CA GLN A 133 -4.01 27.85 0.73
C GLN A 133 -4.78 28.72 1.71
N VAL A 134 -4.24 29.00 2.90
CA VAL A 134 -4.88 29.91 3.87
C VAL A 134 -5.09 31.29 3.25
N TYR A 135 -4.10 31.80 2.53
CA TYR A 135 -4.23 33.05 1.80
C TYR A 135 -5.35 33.01 0.75
N ILE A 136 -5.44 31.93 -0.04
CA ILE A 136 -6.49 31.74 -1.05
C ILE A 136 -7.89 31.74 -0.41
N GLU A 137 -8.07 31.08 0.73
CA GLU A 137 -9.36 31.07 1.43
C GLU A 137 -9.72 32.46 1.99
N LEU A 138 -8.76 33.25 2.49
CA LEU A 138 -9.00 34.65 2.88
C LEU A 138 -9.43 35.53 1.70
N VAL A 139 -8.83 35.31 0.52
CA VAL A 139 -9.19 36.00 -0.72
C VAL A 139 -10.59 35.59 -1.17
N ARG A 140 -10.93 34.29 -1.07
CA ARG A 140 -12.25 33.74 -1.39
C ARG A 140 -13.35 34.35 -0.51
N GLU A 141 -13.08 34.53 0.79
CA GLU A 141 -14.00 35.20 1.73
C GLU A 141 -14.04 36.73 1.59
N ARG A 142 -13.30 37.32 0.63
CA ARG A 142 -13.16 38.77 0.42
C ARG A 142 -12.58 39.54 1.61
N LYS A 143 -11.86 38.88 2.51
CA LYS A 143 -11.11 39.51 3.61
C LYS A 143 -9.75 40.03 3.14
N LEU A 144 -9.76 40.93 2.15
CA LEU A 144 -8.55 41.37 1.41
C LEU A 144 -7.48 42.00 2.33
N LYS A 145 -7.90 42.79 3.33
CA LYS A 145 -6.98 43.41 4.29
C LYS A 145 -6.22 42.36 5.11
N GLU A 146 -6.93 41.33 5.57
CA GLU A 146 -6.34 40.22 6.32
C GLU A 146 -5.44 39.36 5.43
N ALA A 147 -5.86 39.10 4.19
CA ALA A 147 -5.06 38.37 3.21
C ALA A 147 -3.71 39.07 2.95
N VAL A 148 -3.70 40.39 2.76
CA VAL A 148 -2.47 41.18 2.56
C VAL A 148 -1.59 41.18 3.82
N ALA A 149 -2.18 41.31 5.00
CA ALA A 149 -1.43 41.24 6.25
C ALA A 149 -0.81 39.84 6.44
N TYR A 150 -1.56 38.79 6.13
CA TYR A 150 -1.10 37.40 6.20
C TYR A 150 0.03 37.11 5.22
N SER A 151 -0.08 37.56 3.97
CA SER A 151 0.95 37.33 2.95
C SER A 151 2.27 38.00 3.33
N ARG A 152 2.22 39.25 3.81
CA ARG A 152 3.41 39.97 4.30
C ARG A 152 4.10 39.26 5.46
N LYS A 153 3.34 38.62 6.34
CA LYS A 153 3.88 37.94 7.53
C LYS A 153 4.44 36.55 7.22
N HIS A 154 3.77 35.80 6.34
CA HIS A 154 3.98 34.36 6.22
C HIS A 154 4.50 33.89 4.86
N LEU A 155 4.30 34.67 3.79
CA LEU A 155 4.73 34.35 2.42
C LEU A 155 5.97 35.13 1.99
N SER A 156 6.20 36.33 2.54
CA SER A 156 7.34 37.19 2.16
C SER A 156 8.72 36.56 2.42
N SER A 157 8.85 35.66 3.40
CA SER A 157 10.12 34.94 3.65
C SER A 157 10.48 33.94 2.56
N SER A 158 9.51 33.53 1.74
CA SER A 158 9.67 32.53 0.68
C SER A 158 9.67 33.16 -0.72
N HIS A 159 9.69 34.49 -0.80
CA HIS A 159 9.65 35.25 -2.06
C HIS A 159 10.76 34.83 -3.03
N ASP A 160 11.99 34.68 -2.54
CA ASP A 160 13.13 34.34 -3.39
C ASP A 160 13.09 32.90 -3.92
N THR A 161 12.29 32.03 -3.30
CA THR A 161 12.15 30.61 -3.70
C THR A 161 10.99 30.39 -4.66
N HIS A 162 9.93 31.20 -4.57
CA HIS A 162 8.68 31.05 -5.32
C HIS A 162 8.15 32.41 -5.83
N PRO A 163 8.90 33.11 -6.70
CA PRO A 163 8.54 34.46 -7.15
C PRO A 163 7.27 34.48 -8.01
N ASP A 164 7.09 33.47 -8.86
CA ASP A 164 5.95 33.38 -9.78
C ASP A 164 4.64 33.13 -9.02
N GLU A 165 4.66 32.24 -8.03
CA GLU A 165 3.53 31.94 -7.17
C GLU A 165 3.15 33.15 -6.32
N PHE A 166 4.13 33.91 -5.83
CA PHE A 166 3.89 35.14 -5.07
C PHE A 166 3.23 36.23 -5.93
N LEU A 167 3.70 36.40 -7.18
CA LEU A 167 3.10 37.34 -8.12
C LEU A 167 1.66 36.94 -8.45
N ARG A 168 1.44 35.66 -8.74
CA ARG A 168 0.10 35.11 -9.01
C ARG A 168 -0.84 35.31 -7.81
N ALA A 169 -0.38 35.01 -6.60
CA ALA A 169 -1.12 35.26 -5.37
C ALA A 169 -1.48 36.74 -5.22
N SER A 170 -0.54 37.65 -5.46
CA SER A 170 -0.78 39.10 -5.39
C SER A 170 -1.83 39.56 -6.42
N CYS A 171 -1.78 39.03 -7.63
CA CYS A 171 -2.78 39.31 -8.67
C CYS A 171 -4.17 38.79 -8.32
N MET A 172 -4.30 37.67 -7.58
CA MET A 172 -5.60 37.12 -7.17
C MET A 172 -6.44 38.10 -6.35
N LEU A 173 -5.83 39.09 -5.66
CA LEU A 173 -6.59 40.14 -4.96
C LEU A 173 -7.51 40.94 -5.90
N ALA A 174 -7.14 41.06 -7.17
CA ALA A 174 -7.93 41.75 -8.19
C ALA A 174 -8.99 40.84 -8.84
N PHE A 175 -8.89 39.52 -8.69
CA PHE A 175 -9.75 38.53 -9.35
C PHE A 175 -10.65 37.80 -8.34
N PRO A 176 -11.95 38.14 -8.31
CA PRO A 176 -12.97 37.44 -7.53
C PRO A 176 -13.02 35.92 -7.73
N PRO A 177 -13.54 35.15 -6.76
CA PRO A 177 -13.94 33.77 -7.04
C PRO A 177 -15.07 33.69 -8.10
N GLU A 178 -15.91 34.73 -8.23
CA GLU A 178 -16.96 34.79 -9.27
C GLU A 178 -16.41 34.99 -10.70
N ARG A 179 -15.23 35.61 -10.82
CA ARG A 179 -14.55 35.89 -12.09
C ARG A 179 -13.06 35.59 -11.92
N PRO A 180 -12.70 34.31 -11.79
CA PRO A 180 -11.34 33.91 -11.41
C PRO A 180 -10.32 34.13 -12.52
N GLY A 181 -10.77 34.35 -13.76
CA GLY A 181 -9.89 34.56 -14.92
C GLY A 181 -8.88 33.42 -15.05
N PRO A 182 -7.56 33.71 -15.16
CA PRO A 182 -6.53 32.69 -15.26
C PRO A 182 -6.24 31.94 -13.95
N TYR A 183 -6.83 32.35 -12.82
CA TYR A 183 -6.58 31.77 -11.49
C TYR A 183 -7.61 30.73 -11.06
N LYS A 184 -8.41 30.21 -12.00
CA LYS A 184 -9.45 29.21 -11.73
C LYS A 184 -8.90 27.99 -10.98
N ASP A 185 -7.69 27.56 -11.33
CA ASP A 185 -7.06 26.38 -10.73
C ASP A 185 -6.72 26.56 -9.25
N TYR A 186 -6.37 27.79 -8.82
CA TYR A 186 -6.11 28.07 -7.41
C TYR A 186 -7.37 27.99 -6.55
N TYR A 187 -8.53 28.29 -7.13
CA TYR A 187 -9.82 28.15 -6.46
C TYR A 187 -10.44 26.76 -6.61
N ALA A 188 -9.81 25.82 -7.33
CA ALA A 188 -10.35 24.49 -7.52
C ALA A 188 -10.28 23.66 -6.23
N GLU A 189 -11.29 22.81 -6.00
CA GLU A 189 -11.30 21.92 -4.83
C GLU A 189 -10.20 20.86 -4.87
N GLY A 190 -9.77 20.44 -6.07
CA GLY A 190 -8.68 19.47 -6.24
C GLY A 190 -7.33 19.93 -5.69
N ARG A 191 -7.17 21.20 -5.34
CA ARG A 191 -5.98 21.70 -4.62
C ARG A 191 -5.89 21.09 -3.21
N TRP A 192 -7.02 20.84 -2.55
CA TRP A 192 -7.03 20.16 -1.24
C TRP A 192 -6.56 18.71 -1.37
N ASP A 193 -6.96 17.99 -2.42
CA ASP A 193 -6.46 16.64 -2.69
C ASP A 193 -4.95 16.63 -2.96
N HIS A 194 -4.44 17.65 -3.66
CA HIS A 194 -3.00 17.82 -3.86
C HIS A 194 -2.29 18.08 -2.53
N LEU A 195 -2.80 18.97 -1.67
CA LEU A 195 -2.22 19.24 -0.35
C LEU A 195 -2.19 18.00 0.54
N VAL A 196 -3.27 17.22 0.54
CA VAL A 196 -3.36 15.93 1.24
C VAL A 196 -2.27 14.99 0.76
N LYS A 197 -2.14 14.78 -0.57
CA LYS A 197 -1.11 13.90 -1.15
C LYS A 197 0.30 14.40 -0.84
N THR A 198 0.54 15.71 -0.94
CA THR A 198 1.84 16.32 -0.63
C THR A 198 2.19 16.19 0.85
N PHE A 199 1.20 16.34 1.75
CA PHE A 199 1.37 16.11 3.19
C PHE A 199 1.74 14.66 3.47
N VAL A 200 0.92 13.69 3.01
CA VAL A 200 1.16 12.25 3.24
C VAL A 200 2.52 11.83 2.68
N SER A 201 2.88 12.29 1.48
CA SER A 201 4.19 12.02 0.89
C SER A 201 5.32 12.60 1.74
N THR A 202 5.21 13.86 2.16
CA THR A 202 6.21 14.53 3.00
C THR A 202 6.34 13.84 4.36
N HIS A 203 5.22 13.46 4.98
CA HIS A 203 5.17 12.73 6.23
C HIS A 203 5.90 11.39 6.12
N HIS A 204 5.57 10.57 5.13
CA HIS A 204 6.26 9.29 4.91
C HIS A 204 7.75 9.48 4.65
N SER A 205 8.14 10.46 3.84
CA SER A 205 9.56 10.77 3.60
C SER A 205 10.29 11.23 4.87
N LEU A 206 9.62 11.98 5.75
CA LEU A 206 10.19 12.43 7.02
C LEU A 206 10.52 11.27 7.96
N TYR A 207 9.61 10.30 8.07
CA TYR A 207 9.74 9.14 8.95
C TYR A 207 10.37 7.92 8.27
N ASN A 208 10.86 8.06 7.03
CA ASN A 208 11.38 6.97 6.20
C ASN A 208 10.40 5.79 6.05
N LEU A 209 9.11 6.11 5.98
CA LEU A 209 8.05 5.15 5.73
C LEU A 209 7.88 4.93 4.22
N PRO A 210 7.57 3.70 3.78
CA PRO A 210 7.18 3.44 2.40
C PRO A 210 5.95 4.28 2.01
N GLN A 211 5.95 4.78 0.77
CA GLN A 211 4.80 5.52 0.23
C GLN A 211 3.59 4.61 0.01
N GLU A 212 3.84 3.38 -0.44
CA GLU A 212 2.83 2.36 -0.60
C GLU A 212 2.81 1.39 0.59
N PRO A 213 1.64 0.84 0.96
CA PRO A 213 1.55 -0.19 1.99
C PRO A 213 2.42 -1.41 1.67
N LEU A 214 3.10 -1.96 2.67
CA LEU A 214 3.97 -3.12 2.49
C LEU A 214 3.20 -4.36 2.02
N LEU A 215 1.91 -4.43 2.35
CA LEU A 215 1.00 -5.47 1.87
C LEU A 215 0.90 -5.49 0.33
N HIS A 216 0.85 -4.33 -0.31
CA HIS A 216 0.77 -4.24 -1.77
C HIS A 216 2.04 -4.77 -2.43
N VAL A 217 3.20 -4.42 -1.89
CA VAL A 217 4.50 -4.89 -2.40
C VAL A 217 4.60 -6.42 -2.27
N ALA A 218 4.23 -6.97 -1.12
CA ALA A 218 4.24 -8.42 -0.89
C ALA A 218 3.27 -9.16 -1.81
N LEU A 219 2.06 -8.62 -1.99
CA LEU A 219 1.03 -9.19 -2.86
C LEU A 219 1.44 -9.12 -4.33
N ALA A 220 1.97 -7.98 -4.80
CA ALA A 220 2.46 -7.83 -6.16
C ALA A 220 3.61 -8.79 -6.46
N ALA A 221 4.56 -8.94 -5.53
CA ALA A 221 5.65 -9.91 -5.67
C ALA A 221 5.12 -11.35 -5.76
N GLY A 222 4.19 -11.75 -4.87
CA GLY A 222 3.59 -13.08 -4.89
C GLY A 222 2.72 -13.35 -6.12
N LEU A 223 1.96 -12.35 -6.60
CA LEU A 223 1.20 -12.48 -7.84
C LEU A 223 2.14 -12.62 -9.03
N SER A 224 3.21 -11.82 -9.11
CA SER A 224 4.16 -11.89 -10.22
C SER A 224 4.90 -13.23 -10.30
N SER A 225 5.20 -13.87 -9.16
CA SER A 225 5.88 -15.17 -9.16
C SER A 225 4.99 -16.32 -9.61
N LEU A 226 3.68 -16.20 -9.43
CA LEU A 226 2.71 -17.23 -9.80
C LEU A 226 2.07 -16.96 -11.18
N LYS A 227 2.10 -15.72 -11.68
CA LYS A 227 1.34 -15.29 -12.86
C LYS A 227 1.90 -15.92 -14.12
N THR A 228 1.10 -16.75 -14.78
CA THR A 228 1.46 -17.36 -16.07
C THR A 228 0.60 -16.79 -17.20
N PRO A 229 1.04 -16.86 -18.47
CA PRO A 229 0.23 -16.48 -19.62
C PRO A 229 -1.14 -17.19 -19.67
N SER A 230 -1.22 -18.41 -19.14
CA SER A 230 -2.45 -19.21 -19.08
C SER A 230 -3.54 -18.57 -18.21
N CYS A 231 -3.18 -17.78 -17.19
CA CYS A 231 -4.12 -17.16 -16.23
C CYS A 231 -5.09 -16.14 -16.85
N HIS A 232 -4.79 -15.62 -18.04
CA HIS A 232 -5.67 -14.69 -18.79
C HIS A 232 -6.08 -15.24 -20.16
N SER A 233 -5.86 -16.55 -20.40
CA SER A 233 -6.32 -17.20 -21.62
C SER A 233 -7.84 -17.38 -21.63
N THR A 234 -8.46 -17.31 -22.81
CA THR A 234 -9.89 -17.57 -23.01
C THR A 234 -10.32 -18.98 -22.59
N LEU A 235 -9.36 -19.94 -22.53
CA LEU A 235 -9.57 -21.29 -22.00
C LEU A 235 -9.68 -21.34 -20.46
N SER A 236 -9.14 -20.34 -19.76
CA SER A 236 -9.13 -20.24 -18.29
C SER A 236 -10.38 -19.51 -17.75
N THR A 237 -11.10 -18.76 -18.59
CA THR A 237 -12.33 -18.04 -18.19
C THR A 237 -13.51 -18.95 -17.83
N ARG A 238 -13.38 -20.28 -17.97
CA ARG A 238 -14.38 -21.28 -17.58
C ARG A 238 -14.00 -22.07 -16.32
N HIS A 239 -13.30 -21.46 -15.37
CA HIS A 239 -13.15 -22.07 -14.05
C HIS A 239 -14.44 -21.92 -13.25
N ASN A 240 -15.37 -22.84 -13.46
CA ASN A 240 -16.39 -23.13 -12.45
C ASN A 240 -15.69 -23.73 -11.23
N THR A 241 -16.07 -23.25 -10.05
CA THR A 241 -15.71 -23.73 -8.71
C THR A 241 -16.13 -25.18 -8.43
N ALA A 242 -16.58 -25.94 -9.43
CA ALA A 242 -17.30 -27.21 -9.26
C ALA A 242 -16.45 -28.48 -9.44
N CYS A 243 -15.18 -28.39 -9.81
CA CYS A 243 -14.31 -29.55 -10.03
C CYS A 243 -13.15 -29.60 -9.03
N SER A 244 -13.39 -30.28 -7.89
CA SER A 244 -12.48 -30.45 -6.73
C SER A 244 -11.21 -31.29 -6.99
N ALA A 245 -10.87 -31.58 -8.25
CA ALA A 245 -9.82 -32.56 -8.61
C ALA A 245 -8.56 -31.95 -9.26
N THR A 246 -8.54 -30.63 -9.53
CA THR A 246 -7.36 -29.94 -10.09
C THR A 246 -7.05 -28.69 -9.29
N SER A 247 -5.76 -28.48 -9.02
CA SER A 247 -5.20 -27.32 -8.31
C SER A 247 -5.83 -26.01 -8.77
N LEU A 248 -6.68 -25.43 -7.92
CA LEU A 248 -7.23 -24.09 -8.11
C LEU A 248 -6.06 -23.12 -8.20
N CYS A 249 -5.84 -22.51 -9.36
CA CYS A 249 -4.81 -21.48 -9.52
C CYS A 249 -5.23 -20.27 -8.68
N PRO A 250 -4.44 -19.85 -7.66
CA PRO A 250 -4.82 -18.74 -6.80
C PRO A 250 -5.06 -17.44 -7.59
N ILE A 251 -4.34 -17.22 -8.68
CA ILE A 251 -4.45 -16.02 -9.52
C ILE A 251 -5.73 -16.00 -10.37
N CYS A 252 -6.25 -17.18 -10.71
CA CYS A 252 -7.47 -17.27 -11.50
C CYS A 252 -8.73 -17.12 -10.62
N SER A 253 -8.56 -16.97 -9.30
CA SER A 253 -9.64 -16.55 -8.41
C SER A 253 -10.14 -15.15 -8.81
N THR A 254 -11.42 -14.90 -8.59
CA THR A 254 -12.09 -13.65 -8.95
C THR A 254 -11.41 -12.43 -8.33
N GLU A 255 -10.94 -12.57 -7.10
CA GLU A 255 -10.34 -11.51 -6.30
C GLU A 255 -8.92 -11.17 -6.75
N LEU A 256 -8.12 -12.19 -7.07
CA LEU A 256 -6.71 -12.01 -7.43
C LEU A 256 -6.50 -11.80 -8.93
N ASN A 257 -7.44 -12.21 -9.79
CA ASN A 257 -7.28 -12.08 -11.23
C ASN A 257 -7.20 -10.63 -11.67
N GLU A 258 -8.04 -9.76 -11.09
CA GLU A 258 -8.03 -8.33 -11.39
C GLU A 258 -6.75 -7.66 -10.91
N LEU A 259 -6.32 -7.97 -9.69
CA LEU A 259 -5.08 -7.47 -9.10
C LEU A 259 -3.83 -7.95 -9.85
N ALA A 260 -3.90 -9.12 -10.48
CA ALA A 260 -2.80 -9.68 -11.25
C ALA A 260 -2.66 -9.09 -12.65
N LYS A 261 -3.64 -8.36 -13.20
CA LYS A 261 -3.57 -7.79 -14.56
C LYS A 261 -2.32 -6.90 -14.78
N PRO A 262 -2.01 -5.90 -13.93
CA PRO A 262 -0.89 -4.98 -14.16
C PRO A 262 0.50 -5.58 -13.84
N VAL A 263 0.59 -6.69 -13.10
CA VAL A 263 1.90 -7.26 -12.70
C VAL A 263 2.55 -8.08 -13.83
N PRO A 264 3.89 -8.16 -13.90
CA PRO A 264 4.57 -8.97 -14.90
C PRO A 264 4.30 -10.47 -14.72
N TYR A 265 4.54 -11.24 -15.78
CA TYR A 265 4.50 -12.70 -15.73
C TYR A 265 5.73 -13.26 -15.01
N GLY A 266 5.54 -14.38 -14.32
CA GLY A 266 6.60 -15.12 -13.66
C GLY A 266 7.63 -15.60 -14.68
N HIS A 267 8.91 -15.37 -14.37
CA HIS A 267 10.00 -15.89 -15.18
C HIS A 267 10.32 -17.32 -14.73
N HIS A 268 9.90 -18.30 -15.54
CA HIS A 268 10.23 -19.70 -15.32
C HIS A 268 11.29 -20.11 -16.35
N THR A 269 12.51 -20.43 -15.89
CA THR A 269 13.61 -20.90 -16.74
C THR A 269 13.46 -22.38 -17.09
N THR A 270 12.80 -23.15 -16.25
CA THR A 270 12.52 -24.57 -16.45
C THR A 270 11.02 -24.80 -16.37
N SER A 271 10.49 -25.46 -17.39
CA SER A 271 9.12 -25.98 -17.38
C SER A 271 9.19 -27.47 -17.10
N TRP A 272 8.53 -27.93 -16.04
CA TRP A 272 8.31 -29.35 -15.81
C TRP A 272 7.04 -29.76 -16.52
N VAL A 273 7.17 -30.63 -17.51
CA VAL A 273 6.05 -31.17 -18.25
C VAL A 273 6.13 -32.69 -18.22
N ASP A 274 4.98 -33.33 -18.04
CA ASP A 274 4.87 -34.79 -18.11
C ASP A 274 5.40 -35.30 -19.46
N HIS A 275 6.06 -36.46 -19.47
CA HIS A 275 6.64 -37.03 -20.70
C HIS A 275 5.59 -37.68 -21.61
N ASP A 276 4.37 -37.90 -21.11
CA ASP A 276 3.28 -38.64 -21.76
C ASP A 276 2.08 -37.74 -22.08
N LEU A 277 2.31 -36.64 -22.77
CA LEU A 277 1.26 -35.66 -23.07
C LEU A 277 0.31 -36.08 -24.20
N ILE A 278 -0.97 -35.80 -23.97
CA ILE A 278 -2.04 -35.91 -24.96
C ILE A 278 -2.91 -34.65 -24.99
N VAL A 279 -3.36 -34.26 -26.19
CA VAL A 279 -4.31 -33.17 -26.45
C VAL A 279 -5.70 -33.76 -26.67
N LEU A 280 -6.66 -33.30 -25.88
CA LEU A 280 -8.08 -33.55 -26.09
C LEU A 280 -8.62 -32.67 -27.24
N PRO A 281 -9.73 -33.06 -27.89
CA PRO A 281 -10.34 -32.27 -28.98
C PRO A 281 -10.69 -30.82 -28.62
N ASN A 282 -10.90 -30.54 -27.34
CA ASN A 282 -11.13 -29.19 -26.81
C ASN A 282 -9.83 -28.35 -26.64
N GLY A 283 -8.68 -28.85 -27.08
CA GLY A 283 -7.39 -28.16 -27.09
C GLY A 283 -6.64 -28.19 -25.76
N ARG A 284 -7.13 -28.89 -24.73
CA ARG A 284 -6.45 -29.04 -23.44
C ARG A 284 -5.47 -30.20 -23.44
N VAL A 285 -4.34 -30.02 -22.75
CA VAL A 285 -3.24 -31.00 -22.68
C VAL A 285 -3.14 -31.62 -21.30
N TYR A 286 -3.03 -32.94 -21.23
CA TYR A 286 -2.88 -33.69 -19.99
C TYR A 286 -1.90 -34.86 -20.16
N GLY A 287 -1.29 -35.31 -19.07
CA GLY A 287 -0.57 -36.59 -19.04
C GLY A 287 -1.53 -37.78 -19.16
N THR A 288 -1.18 -38.78 -19.98
CA THR A 288 -2.00 -39.99 -20.18
C THR A 288 -2.26 -40.74 -18.88
N LYS A 289 -1.26 -40.87 -18.01
CA LYS A 289 -1.40 -41.52 -16.70
C LYS A 289 -2.45 -40.84 -15.83
N ARG A 290 -2.43 -39.51 -15.77
CA ARG A 290 -3.37 -38.71 -14.97
C ARG A 290 -4.81 -38.86 -15.45
N LEU A 291 -5.04 -38.90 -16.77
CA LEU A 291 -6.37 -39.13 -17.33
C LEU A 291 -6.84 -40.58 -17.14
N ALA A 292 -5.94 -41.55 -17.21
CA ALA A 292 -6.26 -42.95 -16.94
C ALA A 292 -6.63 -43.18 -15.46
N GLU A 293 -5.89 -42.59 -14.52
CA GLU A 293 -6.21 -42.63 -13.09
C GLU A 293 -7.56 -41.96 -12.79
N LEU A 294 -7.86 -40.84 -13.46
CA LEU A 294 -9.14 -40.16 -13.32
C LEU A 294 -10.29 -40.99 -13.87
N ALA A 295 -10.10 -41.63 -15.03
CA ALA A 295 -11.09 -42.53 -15.63
C ALA A 295 -11.37 -43.74 -14.71
N GLY A 296 -10.33 -44.31 -14.10
CA GLY A 296 -10.48 -45.41 -13.12
C GLY A 296 -11.17 -44.99 -11.83
N LYS A 297 -10.99 -43.75 -11.36
CA LYS A 297 -11.70 -43.21 -10.18
C LYS A 297 -13.18 -42.89 -10.43
N LEU A 298 -13.53 -42.63 -11.69
CA LEU A 298 -14.88 -42.22 -12.09
C LEU A 298 -15.67 -43.36 -12.73
N ASP A 299 -15.14 -44.59 -12.72
CA ASP A 299 -15.71 -45.78 -13.40
C ASP A 299 -16.13 -45.50 -14.85
N LEU A 300 -15.32 -44.70 -15.57
CA LEU A 300 -15.56 -44.47 -17.00
C LEU A 300 -15.26 -45.76 -17.77
N GLY A 301 -16.19 -46.15 -18.64
CA GLY A 301 -16.05 -47.32 -19.49
C GLY A 301 -14.73 -47.34 -20.28
N ASP A 302 -14.19 -48.55 -20.47
CA ASP A 302 -12.88 -48.77 -21.08
C ASP A 302 -12.81 -48.15 -22.49
N GLY A 303 -12.11 -47.01 -22.63
CA GLY A 303 -12.01 -46.32 -23.92
C GLY A 303 -12.32 -44.83 -23.93
N LYS A 304 -12.79 -44.26 -22.81
CA LYS A 304 -13.10 -42.83 -22.71
C LYS A 304 -12.17 -42.08 -21.75
N TYR A 305 -11.89 -40.82 -22.07
CA TYR A 305 -11.29 -39.86 -21.16
C TYR A 305 -12.28 -38.75 -20.85
N ARG A 306 -12.33 -38.31 -19.60
CA ARG A 306 -13.09 -37.14 -19.19
C ARG A 306 -12.15 -35.98 -18.95
N ASP A 307 -12.46 -34.84 -19.55
CA ASP A 307 -11.76 -33.61 -19.22
C ASP A 307 -12.06 -33.22 -17.75
N PRO A 308 -11.04 -33.12 -16.88
CA PRO A 308 -11.22 -32.74 -15.48
C PRO A 308 -11.88 -31.36 -15.29
N ILE A 309 -11.80 -30.47 -16.29
CA ILE A 309 -12.21 -29.06 -16.17
C ILE A 309 -13.55 -28.81 -16.85
N SER A 310 -13.75 -29.25 -18.11
CA SER A 310 -15.05 -29.09 -18.79
C SER A 310 -16.06 -30.18 -18.41
N GLY A 311 -15.60 -31.32 -17.91
CA GLY A 311 -16.44 -32.48 -17.64
C GLY A 311 -16.89 -33.24 -18.89
N GLU A 312 -16.48 -32.81 -20.09
CA GLU A 312 -16.76 -33.45 -21.38
C GLU A 312 -16.02 -34.79 -21.52
N GLU A 313 -16.67 -35.78 -22.12
CA GLU A 313 -16.10 -37.11 -22.38
C GLU A 313 -15.68 -37.23 -23.84
N PHE A 314 -14.47 -37.75 -24.05
CA PHE A 314 -13.87 -37.96 -25.37
C PHE A 314 -13.43 -39.41 -25.53
N GLU A 315 -13.51 -39.95 -26.75
CA GLU A 315 -12.98 -41.28 -27.05
C GLU A 315 -11.46 -41.25 -27.15
N LYS A 316 -10.78 -42.31 -26.69
CA LYS A 316 -9.31 -42.46 -26.79
C LYS A 316 -8.79 -42.30 -28.22
N SER A 317 -9.61 -42.63 -29.22
CA SER A 317 -9.31 -42.52 -30.66
C SER A 317 -9.16 -41.08 -31.15
N GLU A 318 -9.85 -40.12 -30.51
CA GLU A 318 -9.88 -38.72 -30.93
C GLU A 318 -8.71 -37.89 -30.37
N VAL A 319 -7.91 -38.50 -29.50
CA VAL A 319 -6.87 -37.85 -28.73
C VAL A 319 -5.53 -37.91 -29.47
N ARG A 320 -4.80 -36.79 -29.48
CA ARG A 320 -3.52 -36.67 -30.19
C ARG A 320 -2.35 -36.65 -29.21
N LYS A 321 -1.29 -37.42 -29.47
CA LYS A 321 -0.04 -37.33 -28.71
C LYS A 321 0.68 -36.03 -29.01
N VAL A 322 1.22 -35.41 -27.97
CA VAL A 322 2.05 -34.20 -28.09
C VAL A 322 3.50 -34.55 -27.83
N PHE A 323 4.37 -34.10 -28.73
CA PHE A 323 5.81 -34.15 -28.54
C PHE A 323 6.32 -32.73 -28.35
N ILE A 324 7.04 -32.49 -27.26
CA ILE A 324 7.74 -31.23 -27.04
C ILE A 324 9.12 -31.38 -27.71
N SER A 325 9.39 -30.54 -28.72
CA SER A 325 10.66 -30.51 -29.46
C SER A 325 11.61 -29.48 -28.90
#